data_AF-A0A917Z9P8-F1
#
_entry.id   AF-A0A917Z9P8-F1
#
_cell.length_a   1.000
_cell.length_b   1.000
_cell.length_c   1.000
_cell.angle_alpha   90.00
_cell.angle_beta   90.00
_cell.angle_gamma   90.00
#
_symmetry.space_group_name_H-M   'P 1'
#
loop_
_entity.id
_entity.type
_entity.pdbx_description
1 polymer ?
#
loop_
_entity_poly.entity_id
_entity_poly.type
_entity_poly.pdbx_seq_one_letter_code
_entity_poly.pdbx_strand_id
1 'polypeptide(L)'
;MLVAAAADEWQVPVAEITVSQGVVRDESAGRQATFGELAEVAARQPVPAEDSLTLKSPQDFVYIGKRRLPRKDLGKTDGSALFTQDIQLPGMLIAVVAHPPLFGARAARVDDADARKVAGVVDVIQIESGVAVLANDTWSAKRGRDALKIDWDESDAFRGSSPEIMASFRELTQTPGLPARNDGDAAAALAAGGNVIEADFEFPYLAHATMEPMNCVVRVGDGECEIWNGDQSQTQDQGNVAKELGMKPEQVKIHTLFAGGSFGRRANPHSDYVMEAVRIAKSRPGTPVKLVWLREDDTRAGYYRPAYAHKIRATLDDNGMPVAWEHRIAGQSILKGTAFESGMVKDGIDATSVEGATNLPYRIPNLRVELHTVEQGPPVLWWRSVGSTHTAFSTEVFIDRLARAAGKDPVAYRLQLLEGHPRHQGVLKLAAEKAAWGSALPAGHSRGVAVHESFNTYVAHVVEVSLTDDGGFRVERVVCAVDCGIAVNPDVIEAQMEGGIGFGLSPALMSEITLEQGRVVQSNFHDYQVLRIGQMPEIEVHIVPSAEAPTGVGEPGTPVIAPALANALEAATGQAFSRLPLKLG
;
A
#
# COMPACT_ATOMS: atom_id res chain seq x y z
N MET A 1 32.02 17.42 -2.66
CA MET A 1 31.59 18.81 -2.40
C MET A 1 31.92 19.24 -0.96
N LEU A 2 31.35 18.66 0.11
CA LEU A 2 31.65 19.10 1.49
C LEU A 2 33.15 19.14 1.85
N VAL A 3 33.90 18.10 1.49
CA VAL A 3 35.38 18.06 1.68
C VAL A 3 36.08 19.14 0.85
N ALA A 4 35.60 19.42 -0.35
CA ALA A 4 36.16 20.46 -1.22
C ALA A 4 35.80 21.87 -0.72
N ALA A 5 34.63 22.06 -0.11
CA ALA A 5 34.27 23.32 0.56
C ALA A 5 35.17 23.58 1.76
N ALA A 6 35.42 22.57 2.59
CA ALA A 6 36.37 22.69 3.70
C ALA A 6 37.82 22.95 3.20
N ALA A 7 38.25 22.28 2.13
CA ALA A 7 39.56 22.51 1.52
C ALA A 7 39.73 23.95 1.03
N ASP A 8 38.70 24.50 0.40
CA ASP A 8 38.68 25.89 -0.07
C ASP A 8 38.66 26.88 1.11
N GLU A 9 37.81 26.67 2.12
CA GLU A 9 37.78 27.55 3.30
C GLU A 9 39.07 27.52 4.11
N TRP A 10 39.65 26.34 4.30
CA TRP A 10 40.83 26.14 5.15
C TRP A 10 42.14 26.29 4.40
N GLN A 11 42.07 26.45 3.07
CA GLN A 11 43.22 26.55 2.16
C GLN A 11 44.20 25.38 2.35
N VAL A 12 43.67 24.15 2.39
CA VAL A 12 44.44 22.89 2.50
C VAL A 12 44.09 21.91 1.39
N PRO A 13 44.99 20.96 1.04
CA PRO A 13 44.67 19.90 0.11
C PRO A 13 43.49 19.04 0.58
N VAL A 14 42.59 18.67 -0.34
CA VAL A 14 41.46 17.75 -0.10
C VAL A 14 41.92 16.44 0.56
N ALA A 15 43.12 15.96 0.22
CA ALA A 15 43.69 14.73 0.75
C ALA A 15 44.04 14.77 2.25
N GLU A 16 44.18 15.96 2.83
CA GLU A 16 44.47 16.16 4.27
C GLU A 16 43.19 16.19 5.11
N ILE A 17 42.02 16.23 4.46
CA ILE A 17 40.74 16.35 5.11
C ILE A 17 40.08 14.97 5.27
N THR A 18 39.73 14.64 6.50
CA THR A 18 39.01 13.41 6.83
C THR A 18 37.54 13.71 7.18
N VAL A 19 36.69 12.70 7.05
CA VAL A 19 35.27 12.80 7.40
C VAL A 19 34.89 11.66 8.32
N SER A 20 34.46 11.99 9.53
CA SER A 20 33.96 11.03 10.51
C SER A 20 32.78 11.61 11.29
N GLN A 21 31.75 10.79 11.53
CA GLN A 21 30.62 11.15 12.41
C GLN A 21 29.92 12.49 12.05
N GLY A 22 29.82 12.81 10.75
CA GLY A 22 29.20 14.06 10.27
C GLY A 22 30.07 15.32 10.42
N VAL A 23 31.35 15.14 10.76
CA VAL A 23 32.34 16.19 10.94
C VAL A 23 33.45 16.02 9.90
N VAL A 24 33.77 17.11 9.23
CA VAL A 24 34.94 17.28 8.36
C VAL A 24 36.09 17.78 9.23
N ARG A 25 37.28 17.19 9.13
CA ARG A 25 38.45 17.51 9.97
C ARG A 25 39.72 17.65 9.14
N ASP A 26 40.53 18.62 9.51
CA ASP A 26 41.95 18.67 9.15
C ASP A 26 42.78 18.48 10.42
N GLU A 27 43.37 17.29 10.54
CA GLU A 27 44.11 16.85 11.72
C GLU A 27 45.43 17.62 11.91
N SER A 28 46.02 18.15 10.83
CA SER A 28 47.32 18.83 10.89
C SER A 28 47.22 20.19 11.60
N ALA A 29 46.10 20.88 11.43
CA ALA A 29 45.84 22.20 11.99
C ALA A 29 44.75 22.22 13.06
N GLY A 30 44.15 21.07 13.38
CA GLY A 30 43.09 20.94 14.39
C GLY A 30 41.78 21.64 14.00
N ARG A 31 41.52 21.82 12.70
CA ARG A 31 40.29 22.45 12.19
C ARG A 31 39.18 21.42 12.03
N GLN A 32 37.94 21.85 12.28
CA GLN A 32 36.76 21.00 12.06
C GLN A 32 35.54 21.85 11.68
N ALA A 33 34.64 21.27 10.88
CA ALA A 33 33.32 21.81 10.60
C ALA A 33 32.31 20.67 10.42
N THR A 34 31.06 20.92 10.79
CA THR A 34 29.92 20.06 10.51
C THR A 34 29.50 20.19 9.04
N PHE A 35 28.73 19.22 8.54
CA PHE A 35 28.17 19.33 7.18
C PHE A 35 27.26 20.54 7.00
N GLY A 36 26.54 20.95 8.06
CA GLY A 36 25.65 22.11 8.02
C GLY A 36 26.40 23.42 7.84
N GLU A 37 27.53 23.60 8.54
CA GLU A 37 28.39 24.79 8.42
C GLU A 37 28.98 24.92 7.00
N LEU A 38 29.26 23.80 6.33
CA LEU A 38 29.82 23.78 4.97
C LEU A 38 28.76 23.75 3.86
N ALA A 39 27.47 23.60 4.19
CA ALA A 39 26.44 23.30 3.21
C ALA A 39 26.26 24.42 2.17
N GLU A 40 26.21 25.69 2.61
CA GLU A 40 26.03 26.84 1.71
C GLU A 40 27.21 27.01 0.75
N VAL A 41 28.43 26.80 1.23
CA VAL A 41 29.64 26.90 0.39
C VAL A 41 29.69 25.73 -0.58
N ALA A 42 29.42 24.51 -0.11
CA ALA A 42 29.35 23.32 -0.96
C ALA A 42 28.29 23.45 -2.07
N ALA A 43 27.13 24.07 -1.78
CA ALA A 43 26.05 24.27 -2.75
C ALA A 43 26.42 25.24 -3.90
N ARG A 44 27.45 26.08 -3.72
CA ARG A 44 27.96 26.99 -4.77
C ARG A 44 29.02 26.34 -5.66
N GLN A 45 29.52 25.15 -5.30
CA GLN A 45 30.51 24.43 -6.08
C GLN A 45 29.86 23.67 -7.23
N PRO A 46 30.58 23.43 -8.34
CA PRO A 46 30.09 22.55 -9.38
C PRO A 46 29.89 21.13 -8.83
N VAL A 47 28.81 20.48 -9.28
CA VAL A 47 28.58 19.07 -8.97
C VAL A 47 29.70 18.24 -9.62
N PRO A 48 30.42 17.40 -8.85
CA PRO A 48 31.48 16.56 -9.41
C PRO A 48 30.93 15.58 -10.44
N ALA A 49 31.75 15.22 -11.44
CA ALA A 49 31.40 14.17 -12.39
C ALA A 49 31.29 12.82 -11.65
N GLU A 50 30.30 12.01 -12.02
CA GLU A 50 29.99 10.75 -11.33
C GLU A 50 31.17 9.76 -11.34
N ASP A 51 31.90 9.69 -12.45
CA ASP A 51 33.09 8.86 -12.64
C ASP A 51 34.30 9.29 -11.79
N SER A 52 34.30 10.52 -11.28
CA SER A 52 35.33 11.04 -10.39
C SER A 52 35.08 10.72 -8.90
N LEU A 53 33.90 10.21 -8.56
CA LEU A 53 33.52 9.95 -7.18
C LEU A 53 34.09 8.63 -6.68
N THR A 54 34.83 8.69 -5.57
CA THR A 54 35.19 7.49 -4.81
C THR A 54 34.15 7.27 -3.70
N LEU A 55 33.33 6.24 -3.84
CA LEU A 55 32.34 5.86 -2.83
C LEU A 55 32.97 4.94 -1.76
N LYS A 56 32.42 4.98 -0.55
CA LYS A 56 32.81 4.06 0.52
C LYS A 56 32.48 2.62 0.15
N SER A 57 33.37 1.70 0.48
CA SER A 57 33.05 0.27 0.38
C SER A 57 32.07 -0.14 1.49
N PRO A 58 31.32 -1.25 1.34
CA PRO A 58 30.50 -1.78 2.42
C PRO A 58 31.26 -2.05 3.72
N GLN A 59 32.57 -2.32 3.65
CA GLN A 59 33.40 -2.54 4.83
C GLN A 59 33.61 -1.24 5.64
N ASP A 60 33.57 -0.09 4.97
CA ASP A 60 33.75 1.24 5.55
C ASP A 60 32.43 1.82 6.12
N PHE A 61 31.32 1.10 5.98
CA PHE A 61 30.04 1.53 6.51
C PHE A 61 29.98 1.41 8.03
N VAL A 62 29.72 2.55 8.67
CA VAL A 62 29.56 2.65 10.13
C VAL A 62 28.15 2.20 10.55
N TYR A 63 27.11 2.64 9.85
CA TYR A 63 25.71 2.39 10.21
C TYR A 63 24.97 1.50 9.20
N ILE A 64 25.24 1.65 7.91
CA ILE A 64 24.58 0.85 6.86
C ILE A 64 24.89 -0.63 7.06
N GLY A 65 23.85 -1.47 7.01
CA GLY A 65 23.96 -2.92 7.20
C GLY A 65 24.15 -3.39 8.64
N LYS A 66 24.21 -2.48 9.63
CA LYS A 66 24.32 -2.87 11.04
C LYS A 66 22.96 -3.25 11.60
N ARG A 67 22.92 -4.38 12.31
CA ARG A 67 21.73 -4.81 13.08
C ARG A 67 21.60 -3.97 14.35
N ARG A 68 20.35 -3.77 14.81
CA ARG A 68 20.00 -3.16 16.11
C ARG A 68 20.46 -1.71 16.28
N LEU A 69 20.24 -0.87 15.26
CA LEU A 69 20.41 0.57 15.40
C LEU A 69 19.18 1.20 16.08
N PRO A 70 19.36 2.11 17.05
CA PRO A 70 18.24 2.79 17.66
C PRO A 70 17.53 3.67 16.64
N ARG A 71 16.22 3.48 16.50
CA ARG A 71 15.39 4.36 15.68
C ARG A 71 15.25 5.73 16.36
N LYS A 72 15.01 6.77 15.55
CA LYS A 72 14.90 8.16 16.02
C LYS A 72 13.46 8.56 16.40
N ASP A 73 12.49 7.68 16.20
CA ASP A 73 11.08 7.89 16.53
C ASP A 73 10.79 7.59 18.01
N LEU A 74 11.48 8.33 18.87
CA LEU A 74 11.33 8.28 20.34
C LEU A 74 9.89 8.61 20.77
N GLY A 75 9.53 8.15 21.97
CA GLY A 75 8.24 8.43 22.60
C GLY A 75 7.12 7.43 22.31
N LYS A 76 7.30 6.53 21.33
CA LYS A 76 6.30 5.50 21.00
C LYS A 76 6.13 4.42 22.06
N THR A 77 7.19 4.16 22.84
CA THR A 77 7.21 3.10 23.86
C THR A 77 6.84 3.60 25.25
N ASP A 78 6.85 4.92 25.48
CA ASP A 78 6.53 5.54 26.78
C ASP A 78 5.30 6.46 26.73
N GLY A 79 4.70 6.65 25.54
CA GLY A 79 3.50 7.45 25.34
C GLY A 79 3.74 8.96 25.17
N SER A 80 4.99 9.42 25.06
CA SER A 80 5.31 10.84 24.81
C SER A 80 5.26 11.25 23.33
N ALA A 81 5.14 10.28 22.40
CA ALA A 81 4.93 10.54 20.99
C ALA A 81 3.56 11.20 20.75
N LEU A 82 3.55 12.33 20.02
CA LEU A 82 2.33 13.05 19.69
C LEU A 82 1.75 12.59 18.35
N PHE A 83 0.48 12.17 18.40
CA PHE A 83 -0.40 11.94 17.25
C PHE A 83 -1.42 13.08 17.17
N THR A 84 -2.16 13.17 16.07
CA THR A 84 -3.18 14.22 15.90
C THR A 84 -4.23 14.21 17.02
N GLN A 85 -4.58 13.03 17.53
CA GLN A 85 -5.53 12.90 18.63
C GLN A 85 -5.05 13.56 19.94
N ASP A 86 -3.74 13.66 20.14
CA ASP A 86 -3.14 14.25 21.35
C ASP A 86 -3.12 15.77 21.34
N ILE A 87 -3.31 16.40 20.17
CA ILE A 87 -3.29 17.86 20.04
C ILE A 87 -4.47 18.48 20.78
N GLN A 88 -4.20 19.37 21.73
CA GLN A 88 -5.21 20.11 22.48
C GLN A 88 -4.88 21.60 22.42
N LEU A 89 -5.69 22.38 21.71
CA LEU A 89 -5.49 23.82 21.56
C LEU A 89 -6.56 24.58 22.37
N PRO A 90 -6.23 25.78 22.92
CA PRO A 90 -7.20 26.59 23.65
C PRO A 90 -8.45 26.89 22.82
N GLY A 91 -9.63 26.64 23.38
CA GLY A 91 -10.91 26.88 22.72
C GLY A 91 -11.21 25.95 21.54
N MET A 92 -10.44 24.87 21.36
CA MET A 92 -10.63 23.92 20.26
C MET A 92 -11.99 23.22 20.34
N LEU A 93 -12.65 23.07 19.19
CA LEU A 93 -13.86 22.26 19.04
C LEU A 93 -13.53 20.91 18.39
N ILE A 94 -14.30 19.89 18.74
CA ILE A 94 -14.29 18.59 18.06
C ILE A 94 -15.41 18.56 17.03
N ALA A 95 -15.10 18.13 15.80
CA ALA A 95 -16.06 17.90 14.74
C ALA A 95 -16.17 16.41 14.41
N VAL A 96 -17.40 15.91 14.35
CA VAL A 96 -17.73 14.59 13.80
C VAL A 96 -18.77 14.77 12.71
N VAL A 97 -18.58 14.11 11.57
CA VAL A 97 -19.42 14.27 10.38
C VAL A 97 -20.38 13.09 10.23
N ALA A 98 -21.63 13.36 9.90
CA ALA A 98 -22.56 12.39 9.34
C ALA A 98 -22.36 12.36 7.82
N HIS A 99 -21.70 11.32 7.32
CA HIS A 99 -21.50 11.09 5.88
C HIS A 99 -22.75 10.47 5.23
N PRO A 100 -22.96 10.66 3.92
CA PRO A 100 -24.04 10.03 3.19
C PRO A 100 -23.92 8.50 3.23
N PRO A 101 -25.05 7.78 3.27
CA PRO A 101 -25.03 6.32 3.33
C PRO A 101 -24.69 5.63 1.99
N LEU A 102 -24.70 6.38 0.89
CA LEU A 102 -24.41 5.92 -0.47
C LEU A 102 -23.39 6.86 -1.12
N PHE A 103 -22.47 6.31 -1.92
CA PHE A 103 -21.54 7.11 -2.70
C PHE A 103 -22.28 7.96 -3.74
N GLY A 104 -21.99 9.25 -3.79
CA GLY A 104 -22.66 10.21 -4.69
C GLY A 104 -23.94 10.84 -4.12
N ALA A 105 -24.45 10.38 -2.96
CA ALA A 105 -25.57 11.03 -2.29
C ALA A 105 -25.12 12.32 -1.57
N ARG A 106 -26.05 13.26 -1.43
CA ARG A 106 -25.83 14.57 -0.78
C ARG A 106 -26.94 14.88 0.22
N ALA A 107 -26.64 15.65 1.26
CA ALA A 107 -27.67 16.07 2.21
C ALA A 107 -28.63 17.06 1.52
N ALA A 108 -29.90 16.68 1.37
CA ALA A 108 -30.92 17.52 0.75
C ALA A 108 -31.57 18.46 1.78
N ARG A 109 -31.88 17.90 2.95
CA ARG A 109 -32.50 18.61 4.06
C ARG A 109 -31.98 18.05 5.37
N VAL A 110 -31.72 18.96 6.32
CA VAL A 110 -31.19 18.64 7.64
C VAL A 110 -32.14 19.21 8.68
N ASP A 111 -32.65 18.36 9.58
CA ASP A 111 -33.24 18.76 10.85
C ASP A 111 -32.24 18.45 11.97
N ASP A 112 -31.67 19.52 12.51
CA ASP A 112 -30.64 19.50 13.54
C ASP A 112 -31.18 19.86 14.94
N ALA A 113 -32.50 19.98 15.10
CA ALA A 113 -33.10 20.49 16.33
C ALA A 113 -32.80 19.61 17.56
N ASP A 114 -32.77 18.29 17.38
CA ASP A 114 -32.44 17.35 18.46
C ASP A 114 -30.93 17.28 18.72
N ALA A 115 -30.11 17.45 17.67
CA ALA A 115 -28.65 17.55 17.80
C ALA A 115 -28.25 18.77 18.63
N ARG A 116 -28.84 19.94 18.38
CA ARG A 116 -28.56 21.19 19.12
C ARG A 116 -28.99 21.16 20.59
N LYS A 117 -29.88 20.24 20.99
CA LYS A 117 -30.26 20.04 22.40
C LYS A 117 -29.24 19.20 23.18
N VAL A 118 -28.33 18.51 22.50
CA VAL A 118 -27.30 17.71 23.17
C VAL A 118 -26.31 18.65 23.85
N ALA A 119 -26.19 18.53 25.18
CA ALA A 119 -25.27 19.35 25.96
C ALA A 119 -23.83 19.23 25.43
N GLY A 120 -23.19 20.37 25.19
CA GLY A 120 -21.83 20.45 24.64
C GLY A 120 -21.77 20.58 23.12
N VAL A 121 -22.87 20.36 22.39
CA VAL A 121 -22.95 20.73 20.97
C VAL A 121 -22.95 22.25 20.85
N VAL A 122 -22.03 22.75 20.05
CA VAL A 122 -21.81 24.19 19.79
C VAL A 122 -22.45 24.58 18.48
N ASP A 123 -22.30 23.77 17.44
CA ASP A 123 -22.94 24.04 16.15
C ASP A 123 -23.16 22.80 15.30
N VAL A 124 -23.99 22.95 14.28
CA VAL A 124 -24.21 21.98 13.21
C VAL A 124 -24.11 22.73 11.89
N ILE A 125 -23.24 22.26 11.00
CA ILE A 125 -23.02 22.86 9.69
C ILE A 125 -23.12 21.80 8.61
N GLN A 126 -23.73 22.15 7.48
CA GLN A 126 -23.71 21.32 6.29
C GLN A 126 -22.46 21.65 5.46
N ILE A 127 -21.75 20.61 5.03
CA ILE A 127 -20.59 20.65 4.14
C ILE A 127 -20.86 19.75 2.94
N GLU A 128 -20.00 19.77 1.93
CA GLU A 128 -20.16 18.96 0.72
C GLU A 128 -20.25 17.46 1.03
N SER A 129 -19.41 16.97 1.94
CA SER A 129 -19.33 15.56 2.32
C SER A 129 -20.38 15.10 3.33
N GLY A 130 -21.26 15.99 3.83
CA GLY A 130 -22.28 15.63 4.81
C GLY A 130 -22.63 16.73 5.80
N VAL A 131 -22.92 16.35 7.04
CA VAL A 131 -23.31 17.29 8.10
C VAL A 131 -22.36 17.15 9.29
N ALA A 132 -21.60 18.20 9.57
CA ALA A 132 -20.66 18.25 10.68
C ALA A 132 -21.32 18.78 11.96
N VAL A 133 -21.14 18.06 13.07
CA VAL A 133 -21.51 18.51 14.40
C VAL A 133 -20.25 18.91 15.16
N LEU A 134 -20.19 20.18 15.58
CA LEU A 134 -19.10 20.74 16.36
C LEU A 134 -19.51 20.76 17.84
N ALA A 135 -18.66 20.26 18.72
CA ALA A 135 -18.89 20.23 20.16
C ALA A 135 -17.60 20.46 20.95
N ASN A 136 -17.73 20.61 22.27
CA ASN A 136 -16.60 20.76 23.19
C ASN A 136 -15.78 19.46 23.37
N ASP A 137 -16.35 18.32 23.02
CA ASP A 137 -15.74 17.00 23.17
C ASP A 137 -16.31 16.00 22.16
N THR A 138 -15.58 14.90 21.94
CA THR A 138 -15.94 13.86 20.95
C THR A 138 -17.26 13.17 21.27
N TRP A 139 -17.60 12.98 22.55
CA TRP A 139 -18.81 12.27 22.93
C TRP A 139 -20.06 13.09 22.62
N SER A 140 -20.05 14.38 22.96
CA SER A 140 -21.13 15.30 22.62
C SER A 140 -21.24 15.53 21.12
N ALA A 141 -20.12 15.63 20.38
CA ALA A 141 -20.16 15.71 18.92
C ALA A 141 -20.82 14.47 18.30
N LYS A 142 -20.40 13.27 18.72
CA LYS A 142 -21.00 12.00 18.27
C LYS A 142 -22.49 11.93 18.61
N ARG A 143 -22.89 12.23 19.86
CA ARG A 143 -24.29 12.20 20.27
C ARG A 143 -25.15 13.19 19.51
N GLY A 144 -24.63 14.39 19.24
CA GLY A 144 -25.30 15.38 18.41
C GLY A 144 -25.47 14.86 16.98
N ARG A 145 -24.41 14.30 16.38
CA ARG A 145 -24.46 13.69 15.04
C ARG A 145 -25.51 12.58 14.96
N ASP A 146 -25.52 11.67 15.92
CA ASP A 146 -26.44 10.53 15.95
C ASP A 146 -27.91 10.98 16.16
N ALA A 147 -28.15 12.22 16.62
CA ALA A 147 -29.47 12.82 16.78
C ALA A 147 -29.94 13.63 15.55
N LEU A 148 -29.10 13.77 14.51
CA LEU A 148 -29.48 14.43 13.26
C LEU A 148 -30.54 13.61 12.52
N LYS A 149 -31.47 14.32 11.89
CA LYS A 149 -32.39 13.74 10.89
C LYS A 149 -32.04 14.34 9.54
N ILE A 150 -31.53 13.52 8.64
CA ILE A 150 -31.03 13.96 7.34
C ILE A 150 -31.82 13.24 6.25
N ASP A 151 -32.47 14.03 5.41
CA ASP A 151 -33.03 13.54 4.15
C ASP A 151 -31.90 13.60 3.10
N TRP A 152 -31.48 12.43 2.62
CA TRP A 152 -30.42 12.32 1.61
C TRP A 152 -31.04 12.35 0.21
N ASP A 153 -30.48 13.20 -0.66
CA ASP A 153 -30.72 13.11 -2.10
C ASP A 153 -29.79 12.04 -2.67
N GLU A 154 -30.42 10.94 -3.09
CA GLU A 154 -29.76 9.76 -3.64
C GLU A 154 -29.97 9.63 -5.16
N SER A 155 -30.35 10.72 -5.86
CA SER A 155 -30.63 10.70 -7.31
C SER A 155 -29.40 10.34 -8.15
N ASP A 156 -28.23 10.83 -7.75
CA ASP A 156 -26.93 10.56 -8.40
C ASP A 156 -26.13 9.45 -7.67
N ALA A 157 -26.75 8.80 -6.69
CA ALA A 157 -26.04 7.85 -5.84
C ALA A 157 -25.85 6.49 -6.53
N PHE A 158 -24.69 5.88 -6.31
CA PHE A 158 -24.41 4.52 -6.76
C PHE A 158 -25.28 3.50 -6.02
N ARG A 159 -25.84 2.53 -6.75
CA ARG A 159 -26.76 1.50 -6.21
C ARG A 159 -26.36 0.06 -6.52
N GLY A 160 -25.19 -0.17 -7.09
CA GLY A 160 -24.73 -1.53 -7.42
C GLY A 160 -24.33 -2.34 -6.18
N SER A 161 -24.38 -3.66 -6.32
CA SER A 161 -23.91 -4.62 -5.32
C SER A 161 -22.58 -5.28 -5.74
N SER A 162 -21.83 -5.82 -4.78
CA SER A 162 -20.57 -6.53 -5.10
C SER A 162 -20.73 -7.68 -6.10
N PRO A 163 -21.78 -8.54 -6.02
CA PRO A 163 -22.02 -9.56 -7.04
C PRO A 163 -22.25 -9.01 -8.45
N GLU A 164 -22.98 -7.91 -8.59
CA GLU A 164 -23.24 -7.26 -9.89
C GLU A 164 -21.97 -6.63 -10.46
N ILE A 165 -21.20 -5.91 -9.63
CA ILE A 165 -19.90 -5.34 -10.02
C ILE A 165 -18.98 -6.45 -10.53
N MET A 166 -18.83 -7.53 -9.78
CA MET A 166 -17.93 -8.62 -10.14
C MET A 166 -18.40 -9.40 -11.37
N ALA A 167 -19.72 -9.58 -11.56
CA ALA A 167 -20.27 -10.13 -12.79
C ALA A 167 -19.90 -9.27 -14.01
N SER A 168 -20.05 -7.95 -13.91
CA SER A 168 -19.68 -7.02 -15.00
C SER A 168 -18.19 -7.10 -15.35
N PHE A 169 -17.32 -7.24 -14.35
CA PHE A 169 -15.88 -7.37 -14.58
C PHE A 169 -15.52 -8.69 -15.25
N ARG A 170 -16.17 -9.79 -14.84
CA ARG A 170 -16.00 -11.09 -15.50
C ARG A 170 -16.43 -11.09 -16.97
N GLU A 171 -17.50 -10.37 -17.30
CA GLU A 171 -17.95 -10.19 -18.68
C GLU A 171 -16.89 -9.44 -19.51
N LEU A 172 -16.34 -8.34 -18.97
CA LEU A 172 -15.28 -7.58 -19.63
C LEU A 172 -14.05 -8.44 -19.92
N THR A 173 -13.59 -9.24 -18.96
CA THR A 173 -12.39 -10.10 -19.15
C THR A 173 -12.59 -11.21 -20.18
N GLN A 174 -13.82 -11.51 -20.63
CA GLN A 174 -14.05 -12.41 -21.77
C GLN A 174 -13.76 -11.76 -23.12
N THR A 175 -13.61 -10.44 -23.18
CA THR A 175 -13.38 -9.67 -24.42
C THR A 175 -12.01 -8.99 -24.43
N PRO A 176 -11.40 -8.74 -25.61
CA PRO A 176 -10.13 -8.03 -25.69
C PRO A 176 -10.19 -6.64 -25.06
N GLY A 177 -9.17 -6.29 -24.26
CA GLY A 177 -9.01 -4.98 -23.63
C GLY A 177 -7.96 -4.09 -24.31
N LEU A 178 -7.61 -2.97 -23.67
CA LEU A 178 -6.51 -2.12 -24.15
C LEU A 178 -5.16 -2.81 -23.88
N PRO A 179 -4.25 -2.91 -24.87
CA PRO A 179 -2.93 -3.51 -24.69
C PRO A 179 -2.06 -2.76 -23.68
N ALA A 180 -1.63 -3.45 -22.62
CA ALA A 180 -0.61 -2.96 -21.69
C ALA A 180 0.77 -3.59 -21.95
N ARG A 181 0.82 -4.81 -22.48
CA ARG A 181 2.03 -5.50 -22.94
C ARG A 181 1.70 -6.44 -24.10
N ASN A 182 2.59 -6.54 -25.08
CA ASN A 182 2.40 -7.38 -26.27
C ASN A 182 3.73 -7.89 -26.84
N ASP A 183 4.15 -9.06 -26.40
CA ASP A 183 5.32 -9.77 -26.90
C ASP A 183 4.87 -10.95 -27.78
N GLY A 184 5.45 -11.10 -28.97
CA GLY A 184 5.10 -12.19 -29.89
C GLY A 184 3.63 -12.15 -30.35
N ASP A 185 3.04 -13.33 -30.58
CA ASP A 185 1.64 -13.51 -31.00
C ASP A 185 0.93 -14.53 -30.10
N ALA A 186 0.50 -14.07 -28.92
CA ALA A 186 -0.19 -14.92 -27.94
C ALA A 186 -1.53 -15.44 -28.46
N ALA A 187 -2.23 -14.66 -29.29
CA ALA A 187 -3.51 -15.04 -29.85
C ALA A 187 -3.38 -16.22 -30.83
N ALA A 188 -2.41 -16.16 -31.75
CA ALA A 188 -2.14 -17.26 -32.67
C ALA A 188 -1.68 -18.52 -31.92
N ALA A 189 -0.79 -18.37 -30.93
CA ALA A 189 -0.29 -19.49 -30.15
C ALA A 189 -1.39 -20.17 -29.30
N LEU A 190 -2.31 -19.40 -28.70
CA LEU A 190 -3.48 -19.94 -28.00
C LEU A 190 -4.49 -20.58 -28.97
N ALA A 191 -4.68 -20.01 -30.17
CA ALA A 191 -5.58 -20.53 -31.18
C ALA A 191 -5.08 -21.83 -31.81
N ALA A 192 -3.77 -22.05 -31.85
CA ALA A 192 -3.17 -23.32 -32.27
C ALA A 192 -3.55 -24.51 -31.36
N GLY A 193 -4.06 -24.23 -30.15
CA GLY A 193 -4.56 -25.23 -29.21
C GLY A 193 -3.46 -25.86 -28.35
N GLY A 194 -3.63 -27.14 -28.03
CA GLY A 194 -2.75 -27.88 -27.12
C GLY A 194 -3.29 -27.96 -25.69
N ASN A 195 -2.39 -28.01 -24.71
CA ASN A 195 -2.74 -28.02 -23.29
C ASN A 195 -3.01 -26.59 -22.81
N VAL A 196 -4.22 -26.10 -23.10
CA VAL A 196 -4.68 -24.77 -22.68
C VAL A 196 -5.23 -24.84 -21.26
N ILE A 197 -4.66 -24.03 -20.38
CA ILE A 197 -5.08 -23.87 -19.00
C ILE A 197 -5.64 -22.46 -18.86
N GLU A 198 -6.74 -22.32 -18.11
CA GLU A 198 -7.36 -21.03 -17.85
C GLU A 198 -7.88 -20.89 -16.43
N ALA A 199 -7.95 -19.65 -15.95
CA ALA A 199 -8.45 -19.31 -14.64
C ALA A 199 -9.00 -17.88 -14.61
N ASP A 200 -10.13 -17.71 -13.95
CA ASP A 200 -10.68 -16.41 -13.58
C ASP A 200 -10.36 -16.12 -12.12
N PHE A 201 -9.88 -14.91 -11.82
CA PHE A 201 -9.53 -14.46 -10.47
C PHE A 201 -10.37 -13.26 -10.04
N GLU A 202 -10.78 -13.21 -8.78
CA GLU A 202 -11.64 -12.15 -8.24
C GLU A 202 -11.08 -11.58 -6.93
N PHE A 203 -11.11 -10.26 -6.82
CA PHE A 203 -10.59 -9.52 -5.66
C PHE A 203 -11.60 -8.47 -5.19
N PRO A 204 -11.99 -8.45 -3.90
CA PRO A 204 -13.01 -7.53 -3.36
C PRO A 204 -12.41 -6.15 -3.05
N TYR A 205 -13.24 -5.14 -2.81
CA TYR A 205 -12.73 -3.89 -2.24
C TYR A 205 -12.09 -4.15 -0.87
N LEU A 206 -11.06 -3.38 -0.51
CA LEU A 206 -10.42 -3.46 0.82
C LEU A 206 -10.28 -2.07 1.44
N ALA A 207 -10.63 -1.95 2.72
CA ALA A 207 -10.25 -0.80 3.54
C ALA A 207 -8.82 -0.96 4.06
N HIS A 208 -8.13 0.17 4.25
CA HIS A 208 -6.78 0.20 4.87
C HIS A 208 -6.80 -0.18 6.34
N ALA A 209 -7.92 0.12 7.01
CA ALA A 209 -8.19 -0.18 8.42
C ALA A 209 -7.04 0.19 9.36
N THR A 210 -6.53 1.42 9.23
CA THR A 210 -5.49 1.98 10.11
C THR A 210 -5.93 1.91 11.57
N MET A 211 -5.01 1.77 12.52
CA MET A 211 -5.39 1.72 13.95
C MET A 211 -5.97 3.06 14.40
N GLU A 212 -5.36 4.14 13.95
CA GLU A 212 -5.91 5.50 14.08
C GLU A 212 -6.80 5.83 12.87
N PRO A 213 -8.11 6.07 13.05
CA PRO A 213 -9.00 6.55 11.99
C PRO A 213 -8.60 7.95 11.50
N MET A 214 -9.08 8.35 10.32
CA MET A 214 -8.78 9.67 9.77
C MET A 214 -9.19 10.81 10.72
N ASN A 215 -8.30 11.80 10.81
CA ASN A 215 -8.44 12.92 11.71
C ASN A 215 -7.55 14.07 11.23
N CYS A 216 -7.87 15.29 11.64
CA CYS A 216 -7.08 16.46 11.27
C CYS A 216 -7.42 17.61 12.23
N VAL A 217 -6.42 18.34 12.73
CA VAL A 217 -6.64 19.59 13.46
C VAL A 217 -6.32 20.75 12.53
N VAL A 218 -7.25 21.70 12.40
CA VAL A 218 -7.11 22.88 11.56
C VAL A 218 -7.44 24.13 12.35
N ARG A 219 -6.63 25.17 12.19
CA ARG A 219 -6.97 26.55 12.58
C ARG A 219 -6.77 27.45 11.37
N VAL A 220 -7.85 28.05 10.89
CA VAL A 220 -7.82 29.00 9.77
C VAL A 220 -8.35 30.35 10.23
N GLY A 221 -7.63 31.42 9.94
CA GLY A 221 -7.94 32.78 10.42
C GLY A 221 -6.78 33.74 10.16
N ASP A 222 -7.05 35.05 10.19
CA ASP A 222 -6.02 36.10 10.07
C ASP A 222 -5.09 35.98 8.83
N GLY A 223 -5.61 35.38 7.74
CA GLY A 223 -4.85 35.17 6.51
C GLY A 223 -3.87 33.99 6.56
N GLU A 224 -3.93 33.13 7.58
CA GLU A 224 -3.14 31.90 7.69
C GLU A 224 -4.02 30.66 7.90
N CYS A 225 -3.46 29.49 7.59
CA CYS A 225 -4.03 28.18 7.91
C CYS A 225 -2.95 27.31 8.54
N GLU A 226 -3.17 26.86 9.78
CA GLU A 226 -2.31 25.90 10.47
C GLU A 226 -3.01 24.55 10.60
N ILE A 227 -2.28 23.49 10.29
CA ILE A 227 -2.76 22.11 10.31
C ILE A 227 -1.82 21.28 11.18
N TRP A 228 -2.37 20.43 12.04
CA TRP A 228 -1.61 19.38 12.74
C TRP A 228 -2.19 18.04 12.34
N ASN A 229 -1.38 17.20 11.67
CA ASN A 229 -1.83 15.93 11.16
C ASN A 229 -0.68 14.93 10.94
N GLY A 230 -0.99 13.64 11.01
CA GLY A 230 -0.14 12.60 10.47
C GLY A 230 -0.27 12.56 8.94
N ASP A 231 0.60 13.26 8.24
CA ASP A 231 0.55 13.38 6.77
C ASP A 231 1.54 12.45 6.07
N GLN A 232 1.12 11.92 4.92
CA GLN A 232 2.00 11.18 4.00
C GLN A 232 2.37 12.01 2.75
N SER A 233 1.60 13.05 2.43
CA SER A 233 1.77 13.87 1.21
C SER A 233 1.60 15.37 1.48
N GLN A 234 2.36 15.91 2.46
CA GLN A 234 2.25 17.29 2.94
C GLN A 234 2.23 18.34 1.84
N THR A 235 3.10 18.23 0.84
CA THR A 235 3.19 19.21 -0.25
C THR A 235 1.92 19.25 -1.08
N GLN A 236 1.28 18.10 -1.32
CA GLN A 236 0.01 18.01 -2.03
C GLN A 236 -1.12 18.58 -1.18
N ASP A 237 -1.17 18.23 0.11
CA ASP A 237 -2.14 18.76 1.06
C ASP A 237 -2.05 20.28 1.15
N GLN A 238 -0.84 20.83 1.32
CA GLN A 238 -0.59 22.27 1.35
C GLN A 238 -1.12 22.98 0.10
N GLY A 239 -0.83 22.43 -1.09
CA GLY A 239 -1.29 22.97 -2.35
C GLY A 239 -2.81 22.96 -2.50
N ASN A 240 -3.46 21.85 -2.11
CA ASN A 240 -4.91 21.70 -2.16
C ASN A 240 -5.61 22.66 -1.18
N VAL A 241 -5.10 22.76 0.06
CA VAL A 241 -5.61 23.69 1.09
C VAL A 241 -5.46 25.14 0.63
N ALA A 242 -4.29 25.52 0.09
CA ALA A 242 -4.04 26.87 -0.39
C ALA A 242 -5.03 27.25 -1.50
N LYS A 243 -5.29 26.32 -2.43
CA LYS A 243 -6.29 26.51 -3.50
C LYS A 243 -7.72 26.66 -2.96
N GLU A 244 -8.15 25.78 -2.04
CA GLU A 244 -9.48 25.82 -1.41
C GLU A 244 -9.74 27.14 -0.65
N LEU A 245 -8.69 27.68 -0.01
CA LEU A 245 -8.76 28.92 0.77
C LEU A 245 -8.45 30.19 -0.03
N GLY A 246 -8.00 30.07 -1.28
CA GLY A 246 -7.52 31.22 -2.07
C GLY A 246 -6.27 31.87 -1.48
N MET A 247 -5.42 31.09 -0.81
CA MET A 247 -4.18 31.51 -0.16
C MET A 247 -2.95 31.15 -1.00
N LYS A 248 -1.80 31.74 -0.69
CA LYS A 248 -0.51 31.26 -1.17
C LYS A 248 -0.05 30.04 -0.35
N PRO A 249 0.74 29.11 -0.91
CA PRO A 249 1.24 27.95 -0.19
C PRO A 249 1.95 28.29 1.13
N GLU A 250 2.76 29.35 1.14
CA GLU A 250 3.49 29.83 2.32
C GLU A 250 2.58 30.33 3.49
N GLN A 251 1.29 30.55 3.24
CA GLN A 251 0.29 30.88 4.27
C GLN A 251 -0.33 29.63 4.91
N VAL A 252 -0.05 28.44 4.38
CA VAL A 252 -0.52 27.16 4.89
C VAL A 252 0.65 26.43 5.56
N LYS A 253 0.58 26.26 6.87
CA LYS A 253 1.60 25.59 7.69
C LYS A 253 1.08 24.22 8.12
N ILE A 254 1.82 23.17 7.79
CA ILE A 254 1.51 21.80 8.21
C ILE A 254 2.55 21.35 9.24
N HIS A 255 2.08 21.07 10.45
CA HIS A 255 2.84 20.48 11.54
C HIS A 255 2.66 18.95 11.49
N THR A 256 3.57 18.26 10.82
CA THR A 256 3.50 16.80 10.69
C THR A 256 3.75 16.11 12.03
N LEU A 257 2.82 15.26 12.43
CA LEU A 257 2.86 14.43 13.64
C LEU A 257 3.11 12.96 13.30
N PHE A 258 3.25 12.11 14.33
CA PHE A 258 3.17 10.68 14.10
C PHE A 258 1.76 10.28 13.62
N ALA A 259 1.69 9.22 12.82
CA ALA A 259 0.43 8.64 12.33
C ALA A 259 0.26 7.21 12.86
N GLY A 260 -0.94 6.86 13.31
CA GLY A 260 -1.30 5.50 13.75
C GLY A 260 -1.60 4.54 12.61
N GLY A 261 -0.77 4.59 11.56
CA GLY A 261 -0.92 3.86 10.31
C GLY A 261 -1.42 4.76 9.16
N SER A 262 -1.10 4.34 7.94
CA SER A 262 -1.65 4.89 6.69
C SER A 262 -1.95 3.77 5.71
N PHE A 263 -0.95 2.95 5.41
CA PHE A 263 -1.03 1.87 4.42
C PHE A 263 -1.50 2.35 3.03
N GLY A 264 -1.36 3.65 2.75
CA GLY A 264 -1.86 4.33 1.56
C GLY A 264 -2.96 5.37 1.86
N ARG A 265 -3.75 5.17 2.92
CA ARG A 265 -4.97 5.95 3.22
C ARG A 265 -4.74 7.46 3.35
N ARG A 266 -3.61 7.87 3.95
CA ARG A 266 -3.27 9.28 4.24
C ARG A 266 -2.54 9.98 3.08
N ALA A 267 -2.10 9.25 2.07
CA ALA A 267 -1.63 9.85 0.83
C ALA A 267 -2.83 9.95 -0.11
N ASN A 268 -3.75 10.90 0.08
CA ASN A 268 -4.90 11.04 -0.81
C ASN A 268 -4.63 12.18 -1.82
N PRO A 269 -4.67 11.96 -3.15
CA PRO A 269 -4.50 13.04 -4.13
C PRO A 269 -5.52 14.18 -3.98
N HIS A 270 -6.68 13.90 -3.40
CA HIS A 270 -7.76 14.86 -3.15
C HIS A 270 -7.73 15.46 -1.74
N SER A 271 -6.83 15.01 -0.87
CA SER A 271 -6.73 15.47 0.53
C SER A 271 -8.07 15.38 1.27
N ASP A 272 -8.87 14.34 1.03
CA ASP A 272 -10.29 14.23 1.40
C ASP A 272 -10.62 14.69 2.83
N TYR A 273 -10.03 14.04 3.84
CA TYR A 273 -10.30 14.36 5.25
C TYR A 273 -9.68 15.70 5.69
N VAL A 274 -8.61 16.14 5.03
CA VAL A 274 -7.99 17.45 5.28
C VAL A 274 -8.89 18.57 4.73
N MET A 275 -9.41 18.42 3.51
CA MET A 275 -10.37 19.35 2.92
C MET A 275 -11.65 19.43 3.73
N GLU A 276 -12.16 18.30 4.21
CA GLU A 276 -13.30 18.26 5.13
C GLU A 276 -13.04 19.10 6.39
N ALA A 277 -11.91 18.88 7.06
CA ALA A 277 -11.55 19.63 8.26
C ALA A 277 -11.36 21.13 7.99
N VAL A 278 -10.75 21.51 6.86
CA VAL A 278 -10.57 22.90 6.44
C VAL A 278 -11.90 23.59 6.18
N ARG A 279 -12.83 22.92 5.47
CA ARG A 279 -14.17 23.46 5.19
C ARG A 279 -14.98 23.68 6.47
N ILE A 280 -14.84 22.77 7.43
CA ILE A 280 -15.46 22.93 8.76
C ILE A 280 -14.83 24.12 9.50
N ALA A 281 -13.51 24.17 9.60
CA ALA A 281 -12.80 25.24 10.30
C ALA A 281 -13.04 26.64 9.69
N LYS A 282 -13.22 26.72 8.37
CA LYS A 282 -13.56 27.96 7.66
C LYS A 282 -14.87 28.60 8.15
N SER A 283 -15.80 27.82 8.69
CA SER A 283 -17.04 28.32 9.29
C SER A 283 -16.86 28.96 10.68
N ARG A 284 -15.66 28.81 11.28
CA ARG A 284 -15.27 29.29 12.60
C ARG A 284 -13.87 29.93 12.58
N PRO A 285 -13.67 31.06 11.87
CA PRO A 285 -12.35 31.68 11.76
C PRO A 285 -11.69 31.93 13.13
N GLY A 286 -10.43 31.54 13.27
CA GLY A 286 -9.63 31.67 14.49
C GLY A 286 -9.84 30.55 15.52
N THR A 287 -10.94 29.79 15.46
CA THR A 287 -11.20 28.67 16.37
C THR A 287 -10.54 27.40 15.83
N PRO A 288 -9.64 26.73 16.58
CA PRO A 288 -9.14 25.43 16.18
C PRO A 288 -10.26 24.38 16.14
N VAL A 289 -10.29 23.55 15.11
CA VAL A 289 -11.23 22.44 14.97
C VAL A 289 -10.46 21.15 14.76
N LYS A 290 -10.73 20.13 15.58
CA LYS A 290 -10.27 18.76 15.38
C LYS A 290 -11.38 17.93 14.74
N LEU A 291 -11.21 17.56 13.47
CA LEU A 291 -12.02 16.54 12.84
C LEU A 291 -11.62 15.16 13.36
N VAL A 292 -12.62 14.36 13.75
CA VAL A 292 -12.45 12.96 14.13
C VAL A 292 -13.44 12.12 13.34
N TRP A 293 -12.93 11.24 12.48
CA TRP A 293 -13.75 10.16 11.94
C TRP A 293 -13.86 9.05 12.97
N LEU A 294 -15.07 8.52 13.16
CA LEU A 294 -15.19 7.26 13.89
C LEU A 294 -14.73 6.11 13.01
N ARG A 295 -14.50 4.95 13.61
CA ARG A 295 -14.08 3.77 12.86
C ARG A 295 -15.12 3.37 11.81
N GLU A 296 -16.39 3.51 12.16
CA GLU A 296 -17.52 3.23 11.28
C GLU A 296 -17.51 4.13 10.04
N ASP A 297 -17.11 5.39 10.21
CA ASP A 297 -17.01 6.35 9.12
C ASP A 297 -15.80 6.02 8.23
N ASP A 298 -14.63 5.76 8.82
CA ASP A 298 -13.41 5.38 8.08
C ASP A 298 -13.56 4.07 7.29
N THR A 299 -14.38 3.14 7.79
CA THR A 299 -14.65 1.87 7.11
C THR A 299 -15.70 2.00 6.01
N ARG A 300 -16.70 2.88 6.14
CA ARG A 300 -17.86 2.97 5.20
C ARG A 300 -17.79 4.13 4.22
N ALA A 301 -17.23 5.26 4.64
CA ALA A 301 -17.07 6.48 3.85
C ALA A 301 -15.62 6.68 3.39
N GLY A 302 -14.76 5.69 3.60
CA GLY A 302 -13.36 5.72 3.20
C GLY A 302 -13.14 5.47 1.71
N TYR A 303 -11.87 5.57 1.31
CA TYR A 303 -11.37 5.12 0.03
C TYR A 303 -10.92 3.66 0.12
N TYR A 304 -11.13 2.88 -0.95
CA TYR A 304 -10.81 1.46 -0.95
C TYR A 304 -9.70 1.10 -1.94
N ARG A 305 -8.98 0.01 -1.67
CA ARG A 305 -8.32 -0.74 -2.75
C ARG A 305 -9.41 -1.17 -3.74
N PRO A 306 -9.28 -0.92 -5.05
CA PRO A 306 -10.30 -1.30 -6.01
C PRO A 306 -10.56 -2.82 -6.03
N ALA A 307 -11.80 -3.19 -6.35
CA ALA A 307 -12.11 -4.55 -6.77
C ALA A 307 -11.56 -4.80 -8.18
N TYR A 308 -11.13 -6.03 -8.45
CA TYR A 308 -10.61 -6.46 -9.75
C TYR A 308 -11.12 -7.85 -10.13
N ALA A 309 -11.32 -8.08 -11.43
CA ALA A 309 -11.43 -9.42 -12.00
C ALA A 309 -10.34 -9.63 -13.05
N HIS A 310 -9.69 -10.79 -13.02
CA HIS A 310 -8.70 -11.16 -14.03
C HIS A 310 -9.14 -12.44 -14.75
N LYS A 311 -8.77 -12.58 -16.01
CA LYS A 311 -8.75 -13.88 -16.70
C LYS A 311 -7.35 -14.13 -17.22
N ILE A 312 -6.79 -15.29 -16.92
CA ILE A 312 -5.49 -15.73 -17.41
C ILE A 312 -5.68 -17.01 -18.22
N ARG A 313 -5.05 -17.08 -19.39
CA ARG A 313 -4.98 -18.25 -20.27
C ARG A 313 -3.53 -18.48 -20.66
N ALA A 314 -3.09 -19.72 -20.60
CA ALA A 314 -1.79 -20.11 -21.14
C ALA A 314 -1.90 -21.45 -21.87
N THR A 315 -1.01 -21.67 -22.84
CA THR A 315 -0.85 -22.99 -23.47
C THR A 315 0.57 -23.49 -23.23
N LEU A 316 0.69 -24.77 -22.92
CA LEU A 316 1.96 -25.44 -22.64
C LEU A 316 2.47 -26.21 -23.87
N ASP A 317 3.79 -26.27 -24.04
CA ASP A 317 4.43 -27.20 -24.97
C ASP A 317 4.48 -28.64 -24.44
N ASP A 318 5.03 -29.55 -25.24
CA ASP A 318 5.20 -30.97 -24.88
C ASP A 318 6.12 -31.19 -23.67
N ASN A 319 6.96 -30.20 -23.32
CA ASN A 319 7.80 -30.23 -22.13
C ASN A 319 7.10 -29.63 -20.90
N GLY A 320 5.84 -29.23 -21.03
CA GLY A 320 5.06 -28.58 -19.99
C GLY A 320 5.47 -27.13 -19.70
N MET A 321 6.14 -26.44 -20.63
CA MET A 321 6.53 -25.03 -20.49
C MET A 321 5.55 -24.10 -21.20
N PRO A 322 5.20 -22.93 -20.62
CA PRO A 322 4.30 -21.98 -21.24
C PRO A 322 4.91 -21.39 -22.51
N VAL A 323 4.20 -21.53 -23.63
CA VAL A 323 4.57 -20.89 -24.91
C VAL A 323 3.71 -19.66 -25.21
N ALA A 324 2.54 -19.54 -24.58
CA ALA A 324 1.69 -18.36 -24.67
C ALA A 324 1.05 -18.01 -23.32
N TRP A 325 0.82 -16.73 -23.09
CA TRP A 325 0.13 -16.17 -21.92
C TRP A 325 -0.74 -14.98 -22.35
N GLU A 326 -2.02 -15.04 -22.06
CA GLU A 326 -2.97 -13.94 -22.20
C GLU A 326 -3.54 -13.61 -20.82
N HIS A 327 -3.46 -12.34 -20.41
CA HIS A 327 -3.97 -11.85 -19.14
C HIS A 327 -4.82 -10.61 -19.36
N ARG A 328 -6.12 -10.74 -19.08
CA ARG A 328 -7.07 -9.62 -19.14
C ARG A 328 -7.45 -9.20 -17.72
N ILE A 329 -7.39 -7.91 -17.47
CA ILE A 329 -7.62 -7.30 -16.16
C ILE A 329 -8.77 -6.31 -16.29
N ALA A 330 -9.74 -6.34 -15.38
CA ALA A 330 -10.81 -5.36 -15.29
C ALA A 330 -10.87 -4.77 -13.87
N GLY A 331 -10.87 -3.44 -13.76
CA GLY A 331 -10.94 -2.73 -12.47
C GLY A 331 -10.88 -1.21 -12.63
N GLN A 332 -11.02 -0.49 -11.51
CA GLN A 332 -10.95 0.98 -11.51
C GLN A 332 -9.50 1.47 -11.51
N SER A 333 -9.25 2.56 -12.22
CA SER A 333 -7.98 3.29 -12.11
C SER A 333 -7.98 4.11 -10.82
N ILE A 334 -6.85 4.12 -10.11
CA ILE A 334 -6.61 5.00 -8.96
C ILE A 334 -5.95 6.32 -9.36
N LEU A 335 -5.54 6.46 -10.63
CA LEU A 335 -4.84 7.64 -11.15
C LEU A 335 -5.73 8.52 -12.03
N LYS A 336 -6.70 7.94 -12.75
CA LYS A 336 -7.64 8.68 -13.60
C LYS A 336 -8.44 9.68 -12.73
N GLY A 337 -8.54 10.93 -13.20
CA GLY A 337 -9.18 12.02 -12.47
C GLY A 337 -8.29 12.69 -11.40
N THR A 338 -7.02 12.31 -11.29
CA THR A 338 -6.06 12.88 -10.33
C THR A 338 -4.99 13.73 -11.03
N ALA A 339 -4.21 14.48 -10.25
CA ALA A 339 -3.06 15.22 -10.76
C ALA A 339 -1.95 14.32 -11.36
N PHE A 340 -1.97 13.01 -11.06
CA PHE A 340 -1.00 12.04 -11.57
C PHE A 340 -1.37 11.49 -12.95
N GLU A 341 -2.62 11.64 -13.41
CA GLU A 341 -3.12 11.05 -14.65
C GLU A 341 -2.22 11.37 -15.85
N SER A 342 -1.88 12.65 -16.05
CA SER A 342 -1.11 13.10 -17.21
C SER A 342 0.33 12.56 -17.27
N GLY A 343 0.91 12.17 -16.12
CA GLY A 343 2.28 11.65 -16.05
C GLY A 343 2.35 10.13 -16.01
N MET A 344 1.31 9.46 -15.54
CA MET A 344 1.34 8.04 -15.18
C MET A 344 0.30 7.17 -15.92
N VAL A 345 -0.72 7.76 -16.53
CA VAL A 345 -1.64 7.06 -17.44
C VAL A 345 -1.17 7.31 -18.87
N LYS A 346 -0.81 6.24 -19.59
CA LYS A 346 -0.31 6.32 -20.96
C LYS A 346 -1.19 5.48 -21.88
N ASP A 347 -1.68 6.08 -22.96
CA ASP A 347 -2.55 5.41 -23.94
C ASP A 347 -3.79 4.74 -23.30
N GLY A 348 -4.33 5.35 -22.25
CA GLY A 348 -5.46 4.82 -21.47
C GLY A 348 -5.10 3.72 -20.46
N ILE A 349 -3.83 3.34 -20.36
CA ILE A 349 -3.32 2.36 -19.40
C ILE A 349 -2.82 3.07 -18.14
N ASP A 350 -3.50 2.80 -17.02
CA ASP A 350 -2.97 3.07 -15.69
C ASP A 350 -1.93 2.01 -15.34
N ALA A 351 -0.65 2.40 -15.29
CA ALA A 351 0.46 1.49 -15.00
C ALA A 351 0.29 0.76 -13.64
N THR A 352 -0.39 1.39 -12.68
CA THR A 352 -0.63 0.79 -11.36
C THR A 352 -1.72 -0.27 -11.38
N SER A 353 -2.57 -0.33 -12.41
CA SER A 353 -3.57 -1.40 -12.57
C SER A 353 -2.97 -2.68 -13.17
N VAL A 354 -1.76 -2.61 -13.74
CA VAL A 354 -1.14 -3.70 -14.52
C VAL A 354 0.29 -4.03 -14.10
N GLU A 355 0.85 -3.34 -13.11
CA GLU A 355 2.13 -3.70 -12.49
C GLU A 355 2.06 -5.12 -11.90
N GLY A 356 3.16 -5.85 -11.92
CA GLY A 356 3.25 -7.29 -11.63
C GLY A 356 2.81 -8.18 -12.80
N ALA A 357 1.82 -7.78 -13.60
CA ALA A 357 1.41 -8.51 -14.81
C ALA A 357 2.24 -8.11 -16.04
N THR A 358 2.47 -6.81 -16.23
CA THR A 358 3.24 -6.29 -17.37
C THR A 358 4.74 -6.50 -17.21
N ASN A 359 5.29 -6.45 -16.00
CA ASN A 359 6.68 -6.80 -15.72
C ASN A 359 6.85 -8.26 -15.27
N LEU A 360 5.95 -9.17 -15.67
CA LEU A 360 6.06 -10.60 -15.38
C LEU A 360 7.44 -11.12 -15.84
N PRO A 361 8.26 -11.69 -14.93
CA PRO A 361 9.67 -12.02 -15.18
C PRO A 361 9.87 -13.40 -15.83
N TYR A 362 8.81 -14.20 -15.95
CA TYR A 362 8.90 -15.54 -16.51
C TYR A 362 9.09 -15.49 -18.03
N ARG A 363 10.03 -16.28 -18.54
CA ARG A 363 10.31 -16.42 -19.96
C ARG A 363 9.17 -17.12 -20.69
N ILE A 364 8.23 -16.33 -21.19
CA ILE A 364 7.10 -16.78 -22.01
C ILE A 364 7.19 -16.07 -23.37
N PRO A 365 7.42 -16.80 -24.49
CA PRO A 365 7.70 -16.17 -25.78
C PRO A 365 6.57 -15.29 -26.32
N ASN A 366 5.32 -15.66 -26.06
CA ASN A 366 4.15 -14.92 -26.51
C ASN A 366 3.34 -14.46 -25.30
N LEU A 367 3.42 -13.18 -24.95
CA LEU A 367 2.81 -12.65 -23.73
C LEU A 367 2.00 -11.40 -24.03
N ARG A 368 0.72 -11.45 -23.67
CA ARG A 368 -0.26 -10.38 -23.83
C ARG A 368 -0.87 -10.02 -22.47
N VAL A 369 -0.85 -8.73 -22.13
CA VAL A 369 -1.60 -8.17 -21.00
C VAL A 369 -2.52 -7.08 -21.51
N GLU A 370 -3.78 -7.13 -21.10
CA GLU A 370 -4.81 -6.18 -21.50
C GLU A 370 -5.59 -5.65 -20.30
N LEU A 371 -5.99 -4.39 -20.37
CA LEU A 371 -6.72 -3.69 -19.32
C LEU A 371 -8.08 -3.19 -19.82
N HIS A 372 -9.10 -3.42 -19.01
CA HIS A 372 -10.40 -2.75 -19.05
C HIS A 372 -10.50 -1.84 -17.83
N THR A 373 -10.30 -0.53 -18.04
CA THR A 373 -10.49 0.46 -16.98
C THR A 373 -11.97 0.80 -16.87
N VAL A 374 -12.58 0.54 -15.71
CA VAL A 374 -13.99 0.81 -15.46
C VAL A 374 -14.20 2.11 -14.68
N GLU A 375 -15.36 2.72 -14.87
CA GLU A 375 -15.87 3.80 -14.00
C GLU A 375 -16.91 3.20 -13.06
N GLN A 376 -16.76 3.44 -11.76
CA GLN A 376 -17.66 2.92 -10.72
C GLN A 376 -17.87 3.96 -9.63
N GLY A 377 -18.93 3.77 -8.84
CA GLY A 377 -19.33 4.69 -7.77
C GLY A 377 -18.38 4.74 -6.56
N PRO A 378 -17.95 3.60 -5.98
CA PRO A 378 -17.09 3.62 -4.79
C PRO A 378 -15.73 4.30 -5.05
N PRO A 379 -15.28 5.19 -4.14
CA PRO A 379 -13.99 5.86 -4.27
C PRO A 379 -12.84 4.88 -4.02
N VAL A 380 -11.77 5.02 -4.79
CA VAL A 380 -10.62 4.11 -4.74
C VAL A 380 -9.29 4.83 -4.55
N LEU A 381 -8.37 4.19 -3.84
CA LEU A 381 -7.05 4.70 -3.54
C LEU A 381 -6.04 3.55 -3.53
N TRP A 382 -4.76 3.87 -3.65
CA TRP A 382 -3.71 2.90 -3.38
C TRP A 382 -3.87 2.32 -1.97
N TRP A 383 -3.62 1.03 -1.86
CA TRP A 383 -3.52 0.26 -0.63
C TRP A 383 -2.19 -0.47 -0.70
N ARG A 384 -1.48 -0.62 0.43
CA ARG A 384 -0.08 -1.10 0.49
C ARG A 384 0.24 -2.18 -0.56
N SER A 385 1.15 -1.89 -1.49
CA SER A 385 1.53 -2.67 -2.68
C SER A 385 0.68 -2.47 -3.94
N VAL A 386 -0.20 -1.47 -3.94
CA VAL A 386 -0.93 -0.95 -5.09
C VAL A 386 -1.51 -2.06 -5.99
N GLY A 387 -1.05 -2.21 -7.24
CA GLY A 387 -1.54 -3.21 -8.18
C GLY A 387 -0.98 -4.60 -7.93
N SER A 388 0.22 -4.68 -7.36
CA SER A 388 0.83 -5.95 -6.96
C SER A 388 -0.04 -6.77 -6.00
N THR A 389 -0.98 -6.13 -5.29
CA THR A 389 -1.96 -6.78 -4.40
C THR A 389 -2.87 -7.80 -5.09
N HIS A 390 -3.19 -7.62 -6.38
CA HIS A 390 -4.04 -8.52 -7.15
C HIS A 390 -3.28 -9.25 -8.26
N THR A 391 -2.28 -8.59 -8.87
CA THR A 391 -1.49 -9.21 -9.93
C THR A 391 -0.57 -10.30 -9.41
N ALA A 392 0.12 -10.12 -8.27
CA ALA A 392 0.96 -11.17 -7.68
C ALA A 392 0.16 -12.43 -7.35
N PHE A 393 -1.03 -12.28 -6.76
CA PHE A 393 -1.90 -13.42 -6.47
C PHE A 393 -2.28 -14.18 -7.74
N SER A 394 -2.82 -13.48 -8.75
CA SER A 394 -3.29 -14.11 -9.98
C SER A 394 -2.15 -14.77 -10.76
N THR A 395 -1.00 -14.12 -10.88
CA THR A 395 0.15 -14.63 -11.65
C THR A 395 0.81 -15.81 -10.96
N GLU A 396 1.11 -15.70 -9.66
CA GLU A 396 1.83 -16.74 -8.93
C GLU A 396 0.99 -17.98 -8.64
N VAL A 397 -0.32 -17.83 -8.39
CA VAL A 397 -1.22 -19.00 -8.29
C VAL A 397 -1.34 -19.68 -9.65
N PHE A 398 -1.46 -18.91 -10.74
CA PHE A 398 -1.59 -19.50 -12.06
C PHE A 398 -0.30 -20.22 -12.51
N ILE A 399 0.88 -19.67 -12.23
CA ILE A 399 2.17 -20.35 -12.47
C ILE A 399 2.25 -21.68 -11.72
N ASP A 400 1.73 -21.75 -10.49
CA ASP A 400 1.66 -23.00 -9.72
C ASP A 400 0.73 -24.04 -10.38
N ARG A 401 -0.40 -23.59 -10.94
CA ARG A 401 -1.29 -24.45 -11.74
C ARG A 401 -0.60 -24.97 -13.00
N LEU A 402 0.19 -24.14 -13.68
CA LEU A 402 0.99 -24.59 -14.83
C LEU A 402 2.02 -25.65 -14.41
N ALA A 403 2.71 -25.44 -13.29
CA ALA A 403 3.66 -26.42 -12.74
C ALA A 403 2.98 -27.75 -12.42
N ARG A 404 1.81 -27.72 -11.75
CA ARG A 404 0.98 -28.91 -11.46
C ARG A 404 0.56 -29.63 -12.73
N ALA A 405 0.04 -28.90 -13.72
CA ALA A 405 -0.39 -29.49 -14.99
C ALA A 405 0.78 -30.11 -15.78
N ALA A 406 1.99 -29.56 -15.63
CA ALA A 406 3.22 -30.10 -16.18
C ALA A 406 3.81 -31.27 -15.37
N GLY A 407 3.26 -31.58 -14.18
CA GLY A 407 3.82 -32.57 -13.26
C GLY A 407 5.20 -32.18 -12.71
N LYS A 408 5.50 -30.88 -12.61
CA LYS A 408 6.80 -30.35 -12.20
C LYS A 408 6.75 -29.74 -10.80
N ASP A 409 7.87 -29.84 -10.09
CA ASP A 409 8.05 -29.15 -8.81
C ASP A 409 7.92 -27.63 -9.00
N PRO A 410 7.11 -26.93 -8.18
CA PRO A 410 6.80 -25.52 -8.39
C PRO A 410 7.98 -24.57 -8.17
N VAL A 411 8.98 -24.95 -7.37
CA VAL A 411 10.22 -24.17 -7.21
C VAL A 411 11.10 -24.35 -8.44
N ALA A 412 11.35 -25.58 -8.86
CA ALA A 412 12.15 -25.89 -10.04
C ALA A 412 11.54 -25.28 -11.32
N TYR A 413 10.21 -25.31 -11.45
CA TYR A 413 9.48 -24.73 -12.56
C TYR A 413 9.71 -23.22 -12.68
N ARG A 414 9.53 -22.49 -11.57
CA ARG A 414 9.79 -21.05 -11.51
C ARG A 414 11.26 -20.75 -11.78
N LEU A 415 12.20 -21.51 -11.23
CA LEU A 415 13.64 -21.30 -11.47
C LEU A 415 14.01 -21.42 -12.95
N GLN A 416 13.44 -22.40 -13.67
CA GLN A 416 13.64 -22.56 -15.11
C GLN A 416 13.07 -21.35 -15.89
N LEU A 417 11.85 -20.94 -15.55
CA LEU A 417 11.21 -19.78 -16.20
C LEU A 417 11.90 -18.45 -15.89
N LEU A 418 12.60 -18.35 -14.76
CA LEU A 418 13.33 -17.16 -14.32
C LEU A 418 14.81 -17.14 -14.77
N GLU A 419 15.21 -18.02 -15.68
CA GLU A 419 16.56 -17.93 -16.28
C GLU A 419 16.81 -16.53 -16.85
N GLY A 420 17.96 -15.92 -16.50
CA GLY A 420 18.27 -14.54 -16.87
C GLY A 420 17.79 -13.48 -15.87
N HIS A 421 17.03 -13.87 -14.83
CA HIS A 421 16.58 -12.99 -13.75
C HIS A 421 17.23 -13.39 -12.41
N PRO A 422 18.53 -13.11 -12.19
CA PRO A 422 19.30 -13.64 -11.08
C PRO A 422 18.78 -13.23 -9.69
N ARG A 423 18.22 -12.01 -9.54
CA ARG A 423 17.68 -11.55 -8.25
C ARG A 423 16.40 -12.28 -7.86
N HIS A 424 15.48 -12.51 -8.81
CA HIS A 424 14.32 -13.39 -8.62
C HIS A 424 14.74 -14.82 -8.25
N GLN A 425 15.68 -15.41 -9.01
CA GLN A 425 16.20 -16.74 -8.72
C GLN A 425 16.90 -16.79 -7.36
N GLY A 426 17.59 -15.71 -6.96
CA GLY A 426 18.32 -15.61 -5.70
C GLY A 426 17.37 -15.68 -4.50
N VAL A 427 16.32 -14.87 -4.47
CA VAL A 427 15.33 -14.91 -3.38
C VAL A 427 14.57 -16.23 -3.36
N LEU A 428 14.18 -16.76 -4.51
CA LEU A 428 13.47 -18.04 -4.59
C LEU A 428 14.32 -19.21 -4.08
N LYS A 429 15.60 -19.29 -4.48
CA LYS A 429 16.54 -20.30 -3.96
C LYS A 429 16.75 -20.16 -2.46
N LEU A 430 16.94 -18.94 -1.96
CA LEU A 430 17.16 -18.70 -0.54
C LEU A 430 15.94 -19.09 0.31
N ALA A 431 14.72 -18.70 -0.12
CA ALA A 431 13.50 -19.08 0.57
C ALA A 431 13.30 -20.61 0.58
N ALA A 432 13.51 -21.27 -0.57
CA ALA A 432 13.40 -22.72 -0.68
C ALA A 432 14.45 -23.46 0.20
N GLU A 433 15.70 -22.98 0.22
CA GLU A 433 16.75 -23.53 1.09
C GLU A 433 16.39 -23.41 2.56
N LYS A 434 15.99 -22.21 3.02
CA LYS A 434 15.67 -21.93 4.42
C LYS A 434 14.37 -22.60 4.87
N ALA A 435 13.45 -22.84 3.95
CA ALA A 435 12.27 -23.66 4.20
C ALA A 435 12.55 -25.17 4.20
N ALA A 436 13.78 -25.61 3.88
CA ALA A 436 14.11 -27.01 3.63
C ALA A 436 13.16 -27.64 2.59
N TRP A 437 12.90 -26.93 1.48
CA TRP A 437 12.01 -27.40 0.42
C TRP A 437 12.41 -28.79 -0.07
N GLY A 438 11.42 -29.68 -0.24
CA GLY A 438 11.63 -31.09 -0.56
C GLY A 438 11.89 -32.01 0.65
N SER A 439 12.08 -31.47 1.86
CA SER A 439 12.09 -32.28 3.08
C SER A 439 10.71 -32.85 3.38
N ALA A 440 10.67 -33.97 4.10
CA ALA A 440 9.42 -34.48 4.66
C ALA A 440 8.79 -33.45 5.63
N LEU A 441 7.47 -33.36 5.61
CA LEU A 441 6.66 -32.54 6.51
C LEU A 441 5.93 -33.44 7.53
N PRO A 442 5.50 -32.88 8.68
CA PRO A 442 4.57 -33.59 9.56
C PRO A 442 3.30 -34.00 8.80
N ALA A 443 2.65 -35.08 9.24
CA ALA A 443 1.39 -35.53 8.64
C ALA A 443 0.33 -34.41 8.73
N GLY A 444 -0.41 -34.18 7.63
CA GLY A 444 -1.41 -33.11 7.54
C GLY A 444 -0.85 -31.72 7.23
N HIS A 445 0.47 -31.58 7.06
CA HIS A 445 1.10 -30.33 6.64
C HIS A 445 1.38 -30.31 5.14
N SER A 446 1.39 -29.11 4.57
CA SER A 446 1.80 -28.85 3.19
C SER A 446 2.57 -27.53 3.08
N ARG A 447 3.21 -27.32 1.93
CA ARG A 447 3.97 -26.11 1.62
C ARG A 447 3.54 -25.52 0.28
N GLY A 448 3.55 -24.20 0.19
CA GLY A 448 3.34 -23.44 -1.04
C GLY A 448 4.42 -22.37 -1.20
N VAL A 449 4.67 -21.96 -2.44
CA VAL A 449 5.71 -20.98 -2.78
C VAL A 449 5.17 -19.90 -3.70
N ALA A 450 5.68 -18.68 -3.55
CA ALA A 450 5.50 -17.59 -4.52
C ALA A 450 6.74 -16.69 -4.52
N VAL A 451 7.00 -16.04 -5.66
CA VAL A 451 8.05 -15.02 -5.82
C VAL A 451 7.52 -13.84 -6.63
N HIS A 452 7.80 -12.62 -6.18
CA HIS A 452 7.30 -11.40 -6.84
C HIS A 452 8.30 -10.26 -6.73
N GLU A 453 8.33 -9.41 -7.75
CA GLU A 453 9.04 -8.13 -7.74
C GLU A 453 8.03 -6.99 -7.62
N SER A 454 8.24 -6.12 -6.64
CA SER A 454 7.53 -4.84 -6.55
C SER A 454 8.48 -3.76 -6.07
N PHE A 455 8.39 -2.55 -6.65
CA PHE A 455 9.23 -1.42 -6.30
C PHE A 455 10.75 -1.72 -6.38
N ASN A 456 11.15 -2.54 -7.37
CA ASN A 456 12.51 -3.04 -7.61
C ASN A 456 13.09 -3.90 -6.46
N THR A 457 12.24 -4.37 -5.55
CA THR A 457 12.59 -5.31 -4.49
C THR A 457 11.98 -6.67 -4.80
N TYR A 458 12.78 -7.72 -4.65
CA TYR A 458 12.41 -9.09 -4.95
C TYR A 458 12.12 -9.82 -3.64
N VAL A 459 10.96 -10.49 -3.56
CA VAL A 459 10.56 -11.24 -2.37
C VAL A 459 10.06 -12.62 -2.77
N ALA A 460 10.48 -13.64 -2.03
CA ALA A 460 9.93 -14.99 -2.13
C ALA A 460 9.43 -15.46 -0.77
N HIS A 461 8.25 -16.08 -0.74
CA HIS A 461 7.69 -16.72 0.45
C HIS A 461 7.55 -18.23 0.21
N VAL A 462 7.93 -19.02 1.22
CA VAL A 462 7.44 -20.39 1.40
C VAL A 462 6.54 -20.42 2.61
N VAL A 463 5.29 -20.86 2.43
CA VAL A 463 4.27 -20.94 3.48
C VAL A 463 4.02 -22.39 3.83
N GLU A 464 4.07 -22.71 5.12
CA GLU A 464 3.65 -23.99 5.69
C GLU A 464 2.26 -23.86 6.31
N VAL A 465 1.37 -24.79 5.97
CA VAL A 465 0.03 -24.88 6.56
C VAL A 465 -0.24 -26.29 7.09
N SER A 466 -1.10 -26.37 8.10
CA SER A 466 -1.66 -27.63 8.61
C SER A 466 -3.19 -27.61 8.45
N LEU A 467 -3.79 -28.76 8.17
CA LEU A 467 -5.26 -28.92 8.23
C LEU A 467 -5.69 -29.24 9.66
N THR A 468 -6.80 -28.67 10.09
CA THR A 468 -7.39 -28.92 11.41
C THR A 468 -8.53 -29.93 11.34
N ASP A 469 -8.78 -30.65 12.43
CA ASP A 469 -9.80 -31.72 12.48
C ASP A 469 -11.23 -31.22 12.20
N ASP A 470 -11.49 -29.93 12.39
CA ASP A 470 -12.77 -29.26 12.11
C ASP A 470 -12.93 -28.83 10.64
N GLY A 471 -12.00 -29.23 9.76
CA GLY A 471 -12.01 -28.89 8.34
C GLY A 471 -11.43 -27.51 8.01
N GLY A 472 -10.85 -26.83 8.99
CA GLY A 472 -10.11 -25.59 8.81
C GLY A 472 -8.63 -25.81 8.48
N PHE A 473 -7.84 -24.74 8.63
CA PHE A 473 -6.39 -24.78 8.50
C PHE A 473 -5.73 -23.76 9.42
N ARG A 474 -4.42 -23.95 9.66
CA ARG A 474 -3.56 -22.98 10.32
C ARG A 474 -2.37 -22.65 9.43
N VAL A 475 -2.00 -21.36 9.38
CA VAL A 475 -0.72 -20.93 8.83
C VAL A 475 0.32 -21.10 9.93
N GLU A 476 1.22 -22.05 9.76
CA GLU A 476 2.18 -22.43 10.81
C GLU A 476 3.44 -21.58 10.72
N ARG A 477 4.03 -21.50 9.52
CA ARG A 477 5.33 -20.86 9.29
C ARG A 477 5.40 -20.18 7.94
N VAL A 478 6.08 -19.04 7.88
CA VAL A 478 6.40 -18.31 6.64
C VAL A 478 7.89 -18.04 6.60
N VAL A 479 8.58 -18.61 5.61
CA VAL A 479 9.97 -18.29 5.31
C VAL A 479 10.00 -17.25 4.21
N CYS A 480 10.53 -16.07 4.52
CA CYS A 480 10.63 -14.92 3.64
C CYS A 480 12.08 -14.69 3.24
N ALA A 481 12.36 -14.63 1.94
CA ALA A 481 13.63 -14.11 1.42
C ALA A 481 13.39 -12.79 0.70
N VAL A 482 14.25 -11.79 0.95
CA VAL A 482 14.15 -10.46 0.34
C VAL A 482 15.49 -9.99 -0.21
N ASP A 483 15.48 -9.45 -1.42
CA ASP A 483 16.60 -8.74 -2.03
C ASP A 483 16.16 -7.31 -2.36
N CYS A 484 16.67 -6.35 -1.58
CA CYS A 484 16.40 -4.91 -1.72
C CYS A 484 17.69 -4.11 -2.02
N GLY A 485 18.70 -4.76 -2.61
CA GLY A 485 20.02 -4.18 -2.80
C GLY A 485 20.78 -4.08 -1.47
N ILE A 486 21.57 -3.03 -1.31
CA ILE A 486 22.26 -2.76 -0.04
C ILE A 486 21.24 -2.63 1.09
N ALA A 487 21.30 -3.55 2.05
CA ALA A 487 20.43 -3.55 3.23
C ALA A 487 20.79 -2.38 4.17
N VAL A 488 20.08 -1.25 4.05
CA VAL A 488 20.38 -0.02 4.81
C VAL A 488 20.24 -0.25 6.32
N ASN A 489 19.08 -0.71 6.76
CA ASN A 489 18.81 -1.07 8.15
C ASN A 489 18.11 -2.45 8.19
N PRO A 490 18.86 -3.54 8.41
CA PRO A 490 18.33 -4.89 8.41
C PRO A 490 17.13 -5.13 9.35
N ASP A 491 17.12 -4.47 10.52
CA ASP A 491 16.05 -4.60 11.52
C ASP A 491 14.73 -4.01 11.01
N VAL A 492 14.80 -2.86 10.34
CA VAL A 492 13.62 -2.23 9.72
C VAL A 492 13.13 -3.04 8.51
N ILE A 493 14.04 -3.63 7.74
CA ILE A 493 13.69 -4.49 6.60
C ILE A 493 12.92 -5.72 7.10
N GLU A 494 13.44 -6.40 8.13
CA GLU A 494 12.78 -7.54 8.79
C GLU A 494 11.38 -7.17 9.28
N ALA A 495 11.27 -6.09 10.08
CA ALA A 495 9.98 -5.60 10.57
C ALA A 495 8.98 -5.22 9.45
N GLN A 496 9.46 -4.73 8.30
CA GLN A 496 8.59 -4.43 7.16
C GLN A 496 8.11 -5.67 6.42
N MET A 497 8.94 -6.72 6.33
CA MET A 497 8.51 -8.02 5.78
C MET A 497 7.50 -8.69 6.71
N GLU A 498 7.78 -8.77 8.01
CA GLU A 498 6.86 -9.33 9.02
C GLU A 498 5.51 -8.61 9.02
N GLY A 499 5.54 -7.27 9.10
CA GLY A 499 4.33 -6.46 9.04
C GLY A 499 3.63 -6.53 7.68
N GLY A 500 4.37 -6.76 6.59
CA GLY A 500 3.83 -6.97 5.26
C GLY A 500 3.06 -8.29 5.13
N ILE A 501 3.65 -9.37 5.65
CA ILE A 501 3.06 -10.72 5.73
C ILE A 501 1.78 -10.68 6.56
N GLY A 502 1.81 -10.13 7.78
CA GLY A 502 0.63 -10.04 8.64
C GLY A 502 -0.49 -9.20 8.02
N PHE A 503 -0.13 -8.08 7.37
CA PHE A 503 -1.11 -7.24 6.67
C PHE A 503 -1.73 -7.96 5.46
N GLY A 504 -0.93 -8.67 4.64
CA GLY A 504 -1.40 -9.41 3.48
C GLY A 504 -2.20 -10.67 3.80
N LEU A 505 -1.98 -11.28 4.97
CA LEU A 505 -2.81 -12.39 5.47
C LEU A 505 -4.24 -11.96 5.81
N SER A 506 -4.46 -10.71 6.21
CA SER A 506 -5.80 -10.21 6.55
C SER A 506 -6.80 -10.35 5.38
N PRO A 507 -6.55 -9.77 4.19
CA PRO A 507 -7.43 -9.98 3.04
C PRO A 507 -7.30 -11.37 2.42
N ALA A 508 -6.20 -12.09 2.64
CA ALA A 508 -6.10 -13.48 2.21
C ALA A 508 -7.11 -14.38 2.95
N LEU A 509 -7.39 -14.09 4.23
CA LEU A 509 -8.19 -14.95 5.11
C LEU A 509 -9.59 -14.43 5.39
N MET A 510 -9.80 -13.11 5.50
CA MET A 510 -11.03 -12.59 6.11
C MET A 510 -11.48 -11.18 5.68
N SER A 511 -10.57 -10.29 5.26
CA SER A 511 -10.94 -8.89 4.99
C SER A 511 -11.60 -8.73 3.62
N GLU A 512 -12.82 -8.18 3.59
CA GLU A 512 -13.48 -7.72 2.37
C GLU A 512 -14.45 -6.58 2.68
N ILE A 513 -14.51 -5.58 1.79
CA ILE A 513 -15.58 -4.60 1.74
C ILE A 513 -16.56 -5.03 0.66
N THR A 514 -17.81 -5.26 1.05
CA THR A 514 -18.91 -5.64 0.17
C THR A 514 -20.00 -4.58 0.16
N LEU A 515 -20.73 -4.54 -0.95
CA LEU A 515 -21.77 -3.58 -1.25
C LEU A 515 -23.11 -4.28 -1.45
N GLU A 516 -24.15 -3.77 -0.81
CA GLU A 516 -25.54 -4.16 -1.02
C GLU A 516 -26.35 -2.90 -1.34
N GLN A 517 -26.94 -2.84 -2.54
CA GLN A 517 -27.68 -1.67 -3.02
C GLN A 517 -26.88 -0.34 -2.90
N GLY A 518 -25.57 -0.40 -3.16
CA GLY A 518 -24.64 0.72 -3.03
C GLY A 518 -24.15 1.03 -1.62
N ARG A 519 -24.67 0.36 -0.58
CA ARG A 519 -24.27 0.55 0.82
C ARG A 519 -23.15 -0.40 1.20
N VAL A 520 -22.13 0.11 1.88
CA VAL A 520 -21.08 -0.72 2.47
C VAL A 520 -21.67 -1.53 3.63
N VAL A 521 -21.50 -2.85 3.57
CA VAL A 521 -22.04 -3.78 4.58
C VAL A 521 -21.24 -3.69 5.88
N GLN A 522 -19.91 -3.77 5.78
CA GLN A 522 -19.02 -3.77 6.94
C GLN A 522 -18.94 -2.37 7.59
N SER A 523 -18.49 -2.34 8.83
CA SER A 523 -18.49 -1.12 9.65
C SER A 523 -17.28 -0.98 10.55
N ASN A 524 -16.78 -2.07 11.15
CA ASN A 524 -15.72 -2.00 12.14
C ASN A 524 -15.02 -3.38 12.24
N PHE A 525 -14.02 -3.53 13.09
CA PHE A 525 -13.20 -4.73 13.22
C PHE A 525 -13.92 -6.04 13.61
N HIS A 526 -15.21 -5.97 13.95
CA HIS A 526 -16.03 -7.16 14.22
C HIS A 526 -16.59 -7.78 12.93
N ASP A 527 -16.83 -6.98 11.89
CA ASP A 527 -17.39 -7.39 10.60
C ASP A 527 -16.43 -7.13 9.40
N TYR A 528 -15.51 -6.18 9.49
CA TYR A 528 -14.29 -6.07 8.69
C TYR A 528 -13.10 -6.59 9.48
N GLN A 529 -12.92 -7.92 9.48
CA GLN A 529 -11.89 -8.54 10.32
C GLN A 529 -10.48 -8.29 9.77
N VAL A 530 -9.53 -8.17 10.68
CA VAL A 530 -8.08 -8.14 10.41
C VAL A 530 -7.41 -9.20 11.26
N LEU A 531 -6.25 -9.67 10.79
CA LEU A 531 -5.49 -10.72 11.45
C LEU A 531 -5.22 -10.38 12.92
N ARG A 532 -5.45 -11.34 13.81
CA ARG A 532 -5.17 -11.24 15.25
C ARG A 532 -3.85 -11.88 15.60
N ILE A 533 -3.29 -11.51 16.76
CA ILE A 533 -1.99 -12.02 17.22
C ILE A 533 -1.94 -13.57 17.31
N GLY A 534 -3.04 -14.22 17.70
CA GLY A 534 -3.13 -15.68 17.75
C GLY A 534 -3.20 -16.37 16.38
N GLN A 535 -3.39 -15.59 15.30
CA GLN A 535 -3.43 -16.08 13.92
C GLN A 535 -2.13 -15.77 13.16
N MET A 536 -1.19 -15.04 13.77
CA MET A 536 0.13 -14.81 13.16
C MET A 536 0.93 -16.11 13.12
N PRO A 537 1.52 -16.46 11.97
CA PRO A 537 2.44 -17.60 11.88
C PRO A 537 3.80 -17.26 12.49
N GLU A 538 4.65 -18.28 12.66
CA GLU A 538 6.09 -18.06 12.81
C GLU A 538 6.64 -17.47 11.51
N ILE A 539 7.46 -16.43 11.59
CA ILE A 539 8.03 -15.75 10.41
C ILE A 539 9.55 -15.73 10.54
N GLU A 540 10.23 -16.13 9.46
CA GLU A 540 11.67 -16.01 9.32
C GLU A 540 12.00 -15.11 8.13
N VAL A 541 12.78 -14.05 8.34
CA VAL A 541 13.20 -13.14 7.26
C VAL A 541 14.68 -13.30 6.97
N HIS A 542 15.00 -13.56 5.70
CA HIS A 542 16.36 -13.73 5.19
C HIS A 542 16.65 -12.67 4.13
N ILE A 543 17.56 -11.75 4.45
CA ILE A 543 17.98 -10.70 3.53
C ILE A 543 19.13 -11.22 2.67
N VAL A 544 18.96 -11.20 1.35
CA VAL A 544 20.01 -11.56 0.39
C VAL A 544 21.14 -10.53 0.48
N PRO A 545 22.41 -10.93 0.72
CA PRO A 545 23.53 -10.02 0.63
C PRO A 545 23.66 -9.46 -0.78
N SER A 546 23.61 -8.15 -0.93
CA SER A 546 23.63 -7.48 -2.23
C SER A 546 24.41 -6.16 -2.16
N ALA A 547 25.05 -5.82 -3.28
CA ALA A 547 25.75 -4.55 -3.49
C ALA A 547 25.03 -3.64 -4.50
N GLU A 548 23.86 -4.06 -5.00
CA GLU A 548 23.00 -3.26 -5.87
C GLU A 548 22.50 -2.01 -5.13
N ALA A 549 22.08 -1.00 -5.90
CA ALA A 549 21.45 0.19 -5.34
C ALA A 549 20.28 -0.19 -4.41
N PRO A 550 20.15 0.44 -3.24
CA PRO A 550 19.09 0.12 -2.29
C PRO A 550 17.71 0.48 -2.87
N THR A 551 16.72 -0.37 -2.62
CA THR A 551 15.34 -0.21 -3.08
C THR A 551 14.36 -0.15 -1.91
N GLY A 552 13.08 0.13 -2.20
CA GLY A 552 12.05 0.29 -1.16
C GLY A 552 11.61 -1.03 -0.54
N VAL A 553 11.38 -1.06 0.78
CA VAL A 553 10.92 -2.25 1.52
C VAL A 553 9.54 -2.08 2.17
N GLY A 554 8.90 -0.93 1.96
CA GLY A 554 7.64 -0.59 2.61
C GLY A 554 6.47 -1.49 2.23
N GLU A 555 6.46 -2.02 1.02
CA GLU A 555 5.35 -2.75 0.38
C GLU A 555 5.67 -4.21 0.00
N PRO A 556 6.89 -4.57 -0.46
CA PRO A 556 7.17 -5.85 -1.11
C PRO A 556 6.87 -7.14 -0.34
N GLY A 557 6.74 -7.10 0.99
CA GLY A 557 6.35 -8.27 1.79
C GLY A 557 4.86 -8.61 1.71
N THR A 558 4.00 -7.66 1.35
CA THR A 558 2.54 -7.86 1.34
C THR A 558 1.99 -8.68 0.15
N PRO A 559 2.42 -8.51 -1.11
CA PRO A 559 1.76 -9.16 -2.25
C PRO A 559 2.08 -10.67 -2.37
N VAL A 560 3.14 -11.16 -1.73
CA VAL A 560 3.65 -12.53 -1.93
C VAL A 560 2.97 -13.56 -1.03
N ILE A 561 2.40 -13.14 0.11
CA ILE A 561 1.86 -14.06 1.12
C ILE A 561 0.59 -14.78 0.66
N ALA A 562 -0.35 -14.06 0.03
CA ALA A 562 -1.62 -14.64 -0.41
C ALA A 562 -1.44 -15.75 -1.47
N PRO A 563 -0.65 -15.59 -2.56
CA PRO A 563 -0.42 -16.67 -3.51
C PRO A 563 0.33 -17.86 -2.90
N ALA A 564 1.35 -17.62 -2.07
CA ALA A 564 2.08 -18.71 -1.43
C ALA A 564 1.18 -19.54 -0.49
N LEU A 565 0.28 -18.88 0.25
CA LEU A 565 -0.73 -19.54 1.07
C LEU A 565 -1.74 -20.34 0.23
N ALA A 566 -2.27 -19.74 -0.85
CA ALA A 566 -3.19 -20.43 -1.75
C ALA A 566 -2.55 -21.69 -2.37
N ASN A 567 -1.28 -21.60 -2.78
CA ASN A 567 -0.53 -22.73 -3.32
C ASN A 567 -0.31 -23.82 -2.26
N ALA A 568 -0.09 -23.44 -0.99
CA ALA A 568 0.04 -24.40 0.11
C ALA A 568 -1.29 -25.14 0.35
N LEU A 569 -2.41 -24.40 0.42
CA LEU A 569 -3.73 -24.99 0.63
C LEU A 569 -4.16 -25.88 -0.55
N GLU A 570 -3.85 -25.52 -1.79
CA GLU A 570 -4.12 -26.37 -2.95
C GLU A 570 -3.26 -27.64 -2.91
N ALA A 571 -2.00 -27.55 -2.47
CA ALA A 571 -1.17 -28.74 -2.24
C ALA A 571 -1.72 -29.66 -1.13
N ALA A 572 -2.35 -29.10 -0.09
CA ALA A 572 -2.97 -29.86 1.00
C ALA A 572 -4.31 -30.50 0.60
N THR A 573 -5.14 -29.79 -0.17
CA THR A 573 -6.55 -30.13 -0.36
C THR A 573 -6.92 -30.53 -1.78
N GLY A 574 -6.09 -30.18 -2.77
CA GLY A 574 -6.42 -30.27 -4.19
C GLY A 574 -7.44 -29.22 -4.67
N GLN A 575 -7.94 -28.35 -3.78
CA GLN A 575 -8.88 -27.29 -4.14
C GLN A 575 -8.13 -26.13 -4.81
N ALA A 576 -8.55 -25.76 -6.02
CA ALA A 576 -8.03 -24.59 -6.69
C ALA A 576 -8.61 -23.30 -6.09
N PHE A 577 -7.73 -22.34 -5.78
CA PHE A 577 -8.13 -21.02 -5.26
C PHE A 577 -7.95 -19.95 -6.34
N SER A 578 -8.97 -19.12 -6.54
CA SER A 578 -8.86 -17.94 -7.43
C SER A 578 -9.61 -16.72 -6.92
N ARG A 579 -10.15 -16.78 -5.71
CA ARG A 579 -10.87 -15.66 -5.09
C ARG A 579 -10.30 -15.39 -3.72
N LEU A 580 -10.15 -14.11 -3.40
CA LEU A 580 -9.90 -13.65 -2.03
C LEU A 580 -11.21 -13.14 -1.40
N PRO A 581 -11.43 -13.36 -0.09
CA PRO A 581 -10.63 -14.19 0.81
C PRO A 581 -10.71 -15.71 0.47
N LEU A 582 -9.68 -16.46 0.87
CA LEU A 582 -9.58 -17.91 0.66
C LEU A 582 -10.58 -18.64 1.57
N LYS A 583 -11.40 -19.52 0.97
CA LYS A 583 -12.40 -20.33 1.68
C LYS A 583 -12.23 -21.79 1.32
N LEU A 584 -12.04 -22.65 2.32
CA LEU A 584 -12.13 -24.10 2.13
C LEU A 584 -13.59 -24.49 1.86
N GLY A 585 -13.78 -25.46 0.97
CA GLY A 585 -15.09 -25.94 0.50
C GLY A 585 -15.84 -26.86 1.46
#